data_AF-A0A5C7X4G0-F1
#
_entry.id   AF-A0A5C7X4G0-F1
#
_cell.length_a   1.000
_cell.length_b   1.000
_cell.length_c   1.000
_cell.angle_alpha   90.00
_cell.angle_beta   90.00
_cell.angle_gamma   90.00
#
_symmetry.space_group_name_H-M   'P 1'
#
loop_
_entity.id
_entity.type
_entity.pdbx_description
1 polymer ?
#
loop_
_entity_poly.entity_id
_entity_poly.type
_entity_poly.pdbx_seq_one_letter_code
_entity_poly.pdbx_strand_id
1 'polypeptide(L)'
;MRIFNAAALVFALAIAATAAHAQTFVFSWNPRSGDAWVDVWLGDMNRYASRYRDPFVDEIVRYHGAPRDLVEDLLRRRWAPGDIYFACALARLAGHPCRYVVDLWERDHGQGWGAMAKRLGIKPGSAEFHRLKRGMVPTYDRWGRPIDLDAQLQRDFPGRGKGASKHREHDDDHGSEHGGGRSDHGPGNSHGKGKGKGKD
;
A
#
# COMPACT_ATOMS: atom_id res chain seq x y z
N MET A 1 0.47 9.23 71.71
CA MET A 1 1.62 8.50 71.13
C MET A 1 1.05 7.58 70.05
N ARG A 2 1.24 7.86 68.74
CA ARG A 2 2.36 7.39 67.88
C ARG A 2 2.37 5.84 67.77
N ILE A 3 2.40 5.13 66.63
CA ILE A 3 2.62 5.34 65.17
C ILE A 3 2.13 4.06 64.44
N PHE A 4 1.80 4.21 63.16
CA PHE A 4 1.42 3.30 62.05
C PHE A 4 2.08 1.89 61.95
N ASN A 5 1.40 0.94 61.26
CA ASN A 5 1.86 0.36 59.99
C ASN A 5 0.79 -0.45 59.24
N ALA A 6 0.65 -0.15 57.96
CA ALA A 6 -0.23 -0.75 56.97
C ALA A 6 0.48 -1.90 56.20
N ALA A 7 -0.29 -2.82 55.63
CA ALA A 7 0.10 -3.50 54.39
C ALA A 7 -1.17 -3.97 53.66
N ALA A 8 -1.62 -3.12 52.73
CA ALA A 8 -2.64 -3.42 51.75
C ALA A 8 -2.04 -4.28 50.63
N LEU A 9 -2.74 -5.35 50.22
CA LEU A 9 -2.43 -6.10 49.01
C LEU A 9 -3.45 -5.70 47.94
N VAL A 10 -3.07 -4.73 47.10
CA VAL A 10 -3.87 -4.26 45.98
C VAL A 10 -3.55 -5.13 44.76
N PHE A 11 -4.58 -5.80 44.24
CA PHE A 11 -4.58 -6.47 42.95
C PHE A 11 -4.51 -5.41 41.84
N ALA A 12 -3.45 -5.40 41.03
CA ALA A 12 -3.34 -4.51 39.87
C ALA A 12 -3.22 -5.35 38.59
N LEU A 13 -4.36 -5.76 38.04
CA LEU A 13 -4.45 -6.30 36.68
C LEU A 13 -4.61 -5.12 35.71
N ALA A 14 -3.50 -4.60 35.20
CA ALA A 14 -3.51 -3.57 34.17
C ALA A 14 -3.84 -4.21 32.81
N ILE A 15 -5.14 -4.35 32.49
CA ILE A 15 -5.56 -4.56 31.11
C ILE A 15 -5.48 -3.21 30.40
N ALA A 16 -4.37 -2.96 29.72
CA ALA A 16 -4.29 -1.89 28.74
C ALA A 16 -5.12 -2.29 27.51
N ALA A 17 -6.44 -2.17 27.61
CA ALA A 17 -7.30 -2.14 26.44
C ALA A 17 -7.04 -0.79 25.75
N THR A 18 -6.13 -0.78 24.77
CA THR A 18 -6.09 0.28 23.78
C THR A 18 -7.45 0.27 23.09
N ALA A 19 -8.32 1.18 23.50
CA ALA A 19 -9.56 1.45 22.78
C ALA A 19 -9.16 1.84 21.36
N ALA A 20 -9.30 0.92 20.41
CA ALA A 20 -9.27 1.26 19.00
C ALA A 20 -10.31 2.36 18.83
N HIS A 21 -9.88 3.58 18.51
CA HIS A 21 -10.79 4.65 18.18
C HIS A 21 -11.70 4.16 17.04
N ALA A 22 -12.90 3.72 17.37
CA ALA A 22 -13.90 3.38 16.38
C ALA A 22 -14.25 4.69 15.68
N GLN A 23 -13.64 4.93 14.52
CA GLN A 23 -13.99 6.06 13.69
C GLN A 23 -15.45 5.88 13.32
N THR A 24 -16.29 6.81 13.79
CA THR A 24 -17.69 6.86 13.38
C THR A 24 -17.72 7.31 11.93
N PHE A 25 -18.00 6.34 11.06
CA PHE A 25 -18.27 6.55 9.65
C PHE A 25 -19.78 6.75 9.44
N VAL A 26 -20.14 7.41 8.34
CA VAL A 26 -21.55 7.70 7.99
C VAL A 26 -22.39 6.43 7.81
N PHE A 27 -21.74 5.35 7.39
CA PHE A 27 -22.30 4.00 7.39
C PHE A 27 -21.61 3.18 8.47
N SER A 28 -22.36 2.34 9.19
CA SER A 28 -21.77 1.37 10.11
C SER A 28 -20.77 0.51 9.33
N TRP A 29 -19.48 0.61 9.69
CA TRP A 29 -18.44 0.04 8.85
C TRP A 29 -18.26 -1.46 9.10
N ASN A 30 -18.71 -2.24 8.11
CA ASN A 30 -18.43 -3.65 7.96
C ASN A 30 -18.43 -3.95 6.46
N PRO A 31 -17.25 -4.05 5.81
CA PRO A 31 -17.16 -4.03 4.35
C PRO A 31 -17.91 -5.19 3.70
N ARG A 32 -17.82 -6.41 4.25
CA ARG A 32 -18.47 -7.62 3.71
C ARG A 32 -18.24 -7.74 2.21
N SER A 33 -16.99 -7.59 1.75
CA SER A 33 -16.64 -7.64 0.33
C SER A 33 -16.81 -9.04 -0.28
N GLY A 34 -16.95 -10.07 0.57
CA GLY A 34 -17.00 -11.47 0.16
C GLY A 34 -15.63 -12.13 0.10
N ASP A 35 -14.57 -11.43 0.53
CA ASP A 35 -13.21 -11.95 0.66
C ASP A 35 -12.54 -11.36 1.90
N ALA A 36 -12.10 -12.22 2.82
CA ALA A 36 -11.55 -11.77 4.10
C ALA A 36 -10.23 -10.98 3.95
N TRP A 37 -9.42 -11.30 2.94
CA TRP A 37 -8.19 -10.56 2.67
C TRP A 37 -8.51 -9.12 2.24
N VAL A 38 -9.50 -8.94 1.36
CA VAL A 38 -9.97 -7.60 0.96
C VAL A 38 -10.50 -6.84 2.17
N ASP A 39 -11.34 -7.47 3.00
CA ASP A 39 -11.94 -6.81 4.18
C ASP A 39 -10.88 -6.31 5.17
N VAL A 40 -9.81 -7.09 5.38
CA VAL A 40 -8.65 -6.68 6.21
C VAL A 40 -7.98 -5.43 5.65
N TRP A 41 -7.68 -5.41 4.35
CA TRP A 41 -6.95 -4.30 3.73
C TRP A 41 -7.80 -3.06 3.50
N LEU A 42 -9.12 -3.17 3.39
CA LEU A 42 -10.02 -2.02 3.43
C LEU A 42 -10.03 -1.37 4.82
N GLY A 43 -10.02 -2.18 5.88
CA GLY A 43 -9.87 -1.66 7.25
C GLY A 43 -8.52 -1.01 7.50
N ASP A 44 -7.49 -1.50 6.82
CA ASP A 44 -6.17 -0.89 6.88
C ASP A 44 -6.09 0.46 6.14
N MET A 45 -6.73 0.58 4.98
CA MET A 45 -6.87 1.85 4.26
C MET A 45 -7.57 2.92 5.11
N ASN A 46 -8.59 2.54 5.88
CA ASN A 46 -9.23 3.46 6.84
C ASN A 46 -8.20 4.05 7.82
N ARG A 47 -7.34 3.20 8.38
CA ARG A 47 -6.26 3.65 9.29
C ARG A 47 -5.25 4.52 8.56
N TYR A 48 -4.80 4.11 7.37
CA TYR A 48 -3.83 4.86 6.59
C TYR A 48 -4.31 6.29 6.29
N ALA A 49 -5.49 6.41 5.69
CA ALA A 49 -6.06 7.69 5.26
C ALA A 49 -6.39 8.63 6.43
N SER A 50 -6.63 8.08 7.63
CA SER A 50 -6.81 8.91 8.83
C SER A 50 -5.54 9.67 9.25
N ARG A 51 -4.37 9.16 8.88
CA ARG A 51 -3.07 9.78 9.15
C ARG A 51 -2.47 10.47 7.92
N TYR A 52 -2.73 9.92 6.74
CA TYR A 52 -2.15 10.33 5.47
C TYR A 52 -3.27 10.67 4.47
N ARG A 53 -4.05 11.69 4.80
CA ARG A 53 -5.22 12.09 4.02
C ARG A 53 -4.85 12.46 2.58
N ASP A 54 -3.87 13.33 2.38
CA ASP A 54 -3.54 13.83 1.04
C ASP A 54 -2.91 12.74 0.14
N PRO A 55 -1.97 11.91 0.63
CA PRO A 55 -1.51 10.73 -0.13
C PRO A 55 -2.64 9.77 -0.51
N PHE A 56 -3.64 9.57 0.37
CA PHE A 56 -4.82 8.78 0.04
C PHE A 56 -5.65 9.44 -1.07
N VAL A 57 -5.92 10.75 -0.99
CA VAL A 57 -6.66 11.46 -2.05
C VAL A 57 -5.92 11.38 -3.39
N ASP A 58 -4.61 11.60 -3.39
CA ASP A 58 -3.75 11.50 -4.59
C ASP A 58 -3.84 10.12 -5.24
N GLU A 59 -3.85 9.07 -4.41
CA GLU A 59 -4.00 7.69 -4.88
C GLU A 59 -5.32 7.48 -5.63
N ILE A 60 -6.44 7.88 -5.01
CA ILE A 60 -7.77 7.70 -5.60
C ILE A 60 -7.92 8.53 -6.88
N VAL A 61 -7.40 9.76 -6.90
CA VAL A 61 -7.46 10.63 -8.08
C VAL A 61 -6.62 10.08 -9.23
N ARG A 62 -5.36 9.74 -8.97
CA ARG A 62 -4.41 9.36 -10.05
C ARG A 62 -4.62 7.95 -10.59
N TYR A 63 -4.96 6.99 -9.72
CA TYR A 63 -5.00 5.57 -10.10
C TYR A 63 -6.41 4.98 -10.17
N HIS A 64 -7.40 5.67 -9.61
CA HIS A 64 -8.81 5.28 -9.70
C HIS A 64 -9.68 6.28 -10.47
N GLY A 65 -9.08 7.37 -10.97
CA GLY A 65 -9.74 8.31 -11.89
C GLY A 65 -10.89 9.08 -11.27
N ALA A 66 -10.93 9.20 -9.93
CA ALA A 66 -11.98 9.96 -9.27
C ALA A 66 -11.68 11.47 -9.31
N PRO A 67 -12.71 12.32 -9.50
CA PRO A 67 -12.57 13.76 -9.28
C PRO A 67 -12.12 14.05 -7.84
N ARG A 68 -11.13 14.95 -7.65
CA ARG A 68 -10.60 15.29 -6.32
C ARG A 68 -11.68 15.82 -5.39
N ASP A 69 -12.51 16.72 -5.89
CA ASP A 69 -13.64 17.31 -5.18
C ASP A 69 -14.61 16.25 -4.64
N LEU A 70 -14.89 15.20 -5.42
CA LEU A 70 -15.69 14.06 -4.97
C LEU A 70 -15.02 13.34 -3.79
N VAL A 71 -13.74 12.98 -3.90
CA VAL A 71 -13.03 12.24 -2.84
C VAL A 71 -12.99 13.06 -1.55
N GLU A 72 -12.68 14.36 -1.67
CA GLU A 72 -12.63 15.25 -0.51
C GLU A 72 -14.00 15.44 0.14
N ASP A 73 -15.07 15.51 -0.66
CA ASP A 73 -16.44 15.58 -0.16
C ASP A 73 -16.85 14.32 0.60
N LEU A 74 -16.55 13.14 0.06
CA LEU A 74 -16.84 11.86 0.73
C LEU A 74 -16.13 11.77 2.08
N LEU A 75 -14.86 12.19 2.15
CA LEU A 75 -14.11 12.25 3.40
C LEU A 75 -14.74 13.24 4.39
N ARG A 76 -15.19 14.43 3.95
CA ARG A 76 -15.91 15.40 4.82
C ARG A 76 -17.21 14.80 5.35
N ARG A 77 -17.94 14.06 4.51
CA ARG A 77 -19.17 13.34 4.85
C ARG A 77 -18.94 12.06 5.63
N ARG A 78 -17.71 11.83 6.12
CA ARG A 78 -17.34 10.70 6.99
C ARG A 78 -17.54 9.33 6.33
N TRP A 79 -17.41 9.24 5.01
CA TRP A 79 -17.23 7.94 4.36
C TRP A 79 -15.96 7.27 4.86
N ALA A 80 -16.00 5.95 4.99
CA ALA A 80 -14.80 5.18 5.29
C ALA A 80 -13.85 5.26 4.08
N PRO A 81 -12.56 5.59 4.26
CA PRO A 81 -11.61 5.62 3.15
C PRO A 81 -11.52 4.31 2.36
N GLY A 82 -11.66 3.16 3.03
CA GLY A 82 -11.77 1.85 2.40
C GLY A 82 -13.01 1.74 1.50
N ASP A 83 -14.15 2.29 1.91
CA ASP A 83 -15.37 2.34 1.09
C ASP A 83 -15.16 3.22 -0.16
N ILE A 84 -14.49 4.37 0.00
CA ILE A 84 -14.13 5.26 -1.12
C ILE A 84 -13.22 4.53 -2.12
N TYR A 85 -12.15 3.89 -1.61
CA TYR A 85 -11.23 3.11 -2.45
C TYR A 85 -11.99 2.02 -3.21
N PHE A 86 -12.81 1.24 -2.50
CA PHE A 86 -13.49 0.10 -3.09
C PHE A 86 -14.52 0.52 -4.13
N ALA A 87 -15.30 1.58 -3.87
CA ALA A 87 -16.22 2.18 -4.83
C ALA A 87 -15.51 2.55 -6.13
N CYS A 88 -14.43 3.33 -6.04
CA CYS A 88 -13.72 3.80 -7.24
C CYS A 88 -12.97 2.66 -7.95
N ALA A 89 -12.44 1.68 -7.21
CA ALA A 89 -11.77 0.51 -7.81
C ALA A 89 -12.76 -0.40 -8.57
N LEU A 90 -13.94 -0.66 -7.99
CA LEU A 90 -15.00 -1.40 -8.67
C LEU A 90 -15.52 -0.64 -9.89
N ALA A 91 -15.74 0.66 -9.77
CA ALA A 91 -16.18 1.51 -10.86
C ALA A 91 -15.21 1.42 -12.05
N ARG A 92 -13.91 1.59 -11.80
CA ARG A 92 -12.88 1.50 -12.84
C ARG A 92 -12.84 0.14 -13.52
N LEU A 93 -12.99 -0.96 -12.77
CA LEU A 93 -13.01 -2.31 -13.34
C LEU A 93 -14.29 -2.60 -14.14
N ALA A 94 -15.41 -2.00 -13.74
CA ALA A 94 -16.70 -2.13 -14.40
C ALA A 94 -16.91 -1.11 -15.55
N GLY A 95 -15.94 -0.24 -15.82
CA GLY A 95 -16.05 0.78 -16.88
C GLY A 95 -16.99 1.94 -16.55
N HIS A 96 -17.21 2.22 -15.25
CA HIS A 96 -18.05 3.31 -14.78
C HIS A 96 -17.22 4.41 -14.08
N PRO A 97 -17.72 5.67 -14.04
CA PRO A 97 -17.13 6.71 -13.21
C PRO A 97 -17.23 6.37 -11.72
N CYS A 98 -16.27 6.79 -10.88
CA CYS A 98 -16.34 6.51 -9.44
C CYS A 98 -17.66 6.97 -8.80
N ARG A 99 -18.17 8.15 -9.18
CA ARG A 99 -19.45 8.69 -8.69
C ARG A 99 -20.62 7.71 -8.88
N TYR A 100 -20.66 6.96 -9.98
CA TYR A 100 -21.74 6.00 -10.23
C TYR A 100 -21.86 4.94 -9.13
N VAL A 101 -20.73 4.37 -8.69
CA VAL A 101 -20.73 3.33 -7.64
C VAL A 101 -20.93 3.94 -6.26
N VAL A 102 -20.44 5.16 -6.03
CA VAL A 102 -20.75 5.94 -4.83
C VAL A 102 -22.27 6.12 -4.69
N ASP A 103 -22.95 6.61 -5.73
CA ASP A 103 -24.40 6.84 -5.72
C ASP A 103 -25.20 5.53 -5.56
N LEU A 104 -24.69 4.41 -6.07
CA LEU A 104 -25.29 3.10 -5.83
C LEU A 104 -25.16 2.69 -4.36
N TRP A 105 -23.99 2.90 -3.75
CA TRP A 105 -23.75 2.57 -2.35
C TRP A 105 -24.59 3.43 -1.39
N GLU A 106 -24.71 4.73 -1.67
CA GLU A 106 -25.58 5.61 -0.85
C GLU A 106 -27.03 5.12 -0.82
N ARG A 107 -27.52 4.59 -1.95
CA ARG A 107 -28.89 4.10 -2.08
C ARG A 107 -29.09 2.68 -1.54
N ASP A 108 -28.13 1.78 -1.73
CA ASP A 108 -28.30 0.35 -1.44
C ASP A 108 -26.99 -0.33 -0.99
N HIS A 109 -26.51 0.00 0.21
CA HIS A 109 -25.34 -0.61 0.86
C HIS A 109 -25.71 -1.72 1.88
N GLY A 110 -26.99 -1.95 2.14
CA GLY A 110 -27.45 -2.85 3.22
C GLY A 110 -26.95 -4.29 3.08
N GLN A 111 -26.67 -4.73 1.86
CA GLN A 111 -26.15 -6.07 1.55
C GLN A 111 -24.61 -6.17 1.56
N GLY A 112 -23.90 -5.05 1.71
CA GLY A 112 -22.43 -5.00 1.74
C GLY A 112 -21.77 -5.01 0.36
N TRP A 113 -20.45 -4.84 0.35
CA TRP A 113 -19.69 -4.65 -0.88
C TRP A 113 -19.68 -5.86 -1.80
N GLY A 114 -19.78 -7.09 -1.26
CA GLY A 114 -19.82 -8.30 -2.07
C GLY A 114 -21.08 -8.39 -2.95
N ALA A 115 -22.22 -7.91 -2.47
CA ALA A 115 -23.44 -7.83 -3.27
C ALA A 115 -23.32 -6.75 -4.35
N MET A 116 -22.77 -5.58 -4.00
CA MET A 116 -22.51 -4.49 -4.94
C MET A 116 -21.55 -4.92 -6.06
N ALA A 117 -20.43 -5.55 -5.72
CA ALA A 117 -19.46 -6.05 -6.69
C ALA A 117 -20.09 -7.07 -7.64
N LYS A 118 -20.93 -7.98 -7.14
CA LYS A 118 -21.68 -8.94 -7.98
C LYS A 118 -22.62 -8.25 -8.97
N ARG A 119 -23.32 -7.19 -8.56
CA ARG A 119 -24.20 -6.39 -9.45
C ARG A 119 -23.41 -5.72 -10.57
N LEU A 120 -22.15 -5.37 -10.32
CA LEU A 120 -21.21 -4.83 -11.31
C LEU A 120 -20.49 -5.93 -12.13
N GLY A 121 -20.89 -7.19 -12.00
CA GLY A 121 -20.27 -8.32 -12.71
C GLY A 121 -18.95 -8.83 -12.10
N ILE A 122 -18.54 -8.30 -10.96
CA ILE A 122 -17.27 -8.62 -10.29
C ILE A 122 -17.57 -9.57 -9.12
N LYS A 123 -17.56 -10.88 -9.38
CA LYS A 123 -17.87 -11.90 -8.37
C LYS A 123 -16.60 -12.30 -7.61
N PRO A 124 -16.66 -12.55 -6.28
CA PRO A 124 -15.54 -13.16 -5.57
C PRO A 124 -15.03 -14.39 -6.31
N GLY A 125 -13.71 -14.46 -6.52
CA GLY A 125 -13.04 -15.52 -7.29
C GLY A 125 -13.03 -15.35 -8.81
N SER A 126 -13.72 -14.34 -9.38
CA SER A 126 -13.64 -14.07 -10.83
C SER A 126 -12.31 -13.45 -11.23
N ALA A 127 -11.99 -13.43 -12.53
CA ALA A 127 -10.80 -12.79 -13.06
C ALA A 127 -10.77 -11.28 -12.75
N GLU A 128 -11.93 -10.61 -12.77
CA GLU A 128 -12.14 -9.21 -12.42
C GLU A 128 -11.84 -8.97 -10.94
N PHE A 129 -12.35 -9.84 -10.06
CA PHE A 129 -12.09 -9.74 -8.63
C PHE A 129 -10.62 -10.00 -8.30
N HIS A 130 -10.00 -10.90 -9.05
CA HIS A 130 -8.56 -11.10 -8.97
C HIS A 130 -7.78 -9.85 -9.45
N ARG A 131 -8.20 -9.21 -10.54
CA ARG A 131 -7.65 -7.90 -10.98
C ARG A 131 -7.82 -6.82 -9.91
N LEU A 132 -8.93 -6.81 -9.19
CA LEU A 132 -9.18 -5.90 -8.06
C LEU A 132 -8.13 -6.08 -6.96
N LYS A 133 -7.89 -7.31 -6.51
CA LYS A 133 -6.88 -7.62 -5.49
C LYS A 133 -5.47 -7.26 -5.94
N ARG A 134 -5.11 -7.59 -7.19
CA ARG A 134 -3.82 -7.18 -7.77
C ARG A 134 -3.64 -5.66 -7.83
N GLY A 135 -4.71 -4.90 -7.98
CA GLY A 135 -4.66 -3.43 -7.97
C GLY A 135 -4.34 -2.83 -6.59
N MET A 136 -4.66 -3.54 -5.51
CA MET A 136 -4.34 -3.10 -4.14
C MET A 136 -2.83 -3.17 -3.88
N VAL A 137 -2.13 -4.15 -4.45
CA VAL A 137 -0.68 -4.34 -4.27
C VAL A 137 0.15 -3.08 -4.56
N PRO A 138 0.13 -2.51 -5.77
CA PRO A 138 0.95 -1.33 -6.08
C PRO A 138 0.47 -0.06 -5.37
N THR A 139 -0.78 -0.01 -4.90
CA THR A 139 -1.27 1.06 -4.01
C THR A 139 -0.45 1.10 -2.72
N TYR A 140 -0.25 -0.06 -2.10
CA TYR A 140 0.55 -0.17 -0.88
C TYR A 140 2.04 0.08 -1.13
N ASP A 141 2.57 -0.31 -2.29
CA ASP A 141 3.95 0.03 -2.67
C ASP A 141 4.17 1.55 -2.70
N ARG A 142 3.25 2.30 -3.33
CA ARG A 142 3.33 3.77 -3.40
C ARG A 142 3.20 4.43 -2.05
N TRP A 143 2.45 3.84 -1.13
CA TRP A 143 2.35 4.30 0.25
C TRP A 143 3.55 3.90 1.12
N GLY A 144 4.50 3.12 0.58
CA GLY A 144 5.62 2.58 1.35
C GLY A 144 5.15 1.69 2.50
N ARG A 145 4.00 1.03 2.33
CA ARG A 145 3.28 0.35 3.41
C ARG A 145 3.28 -1.16 3.16
N PRO A 146 3.58 -2.00 4.17
CA PRO A 146 3.53 -3.44 3.99
C PRO A 146 2.10 -3.92 3.70
N ILE A 147 2.02 -4.92 2.83
CA ILE A 147 0.81 -5.67 2.51
C ILE A 147 1.14 -7.16 2.44
N ASP A 148 0.49 -7.96 3.27
CA ASP A 148 0.60 -9.42 3.23
C ASP A 148 -0.17 -9.94 2.03
N LEU A 149 0.46 -10.81 1.25
CA LEU A 149 -0.12 -11.37 0.04
C LEU A 149 -0.73 -12.75 0.33
N ASP A 150 -1.95 -12.97 -0.15
CA ASP A 150 -2.51 -14.31 -0.18
C ASP A 150 -1.79 -15.20 -1.20
N ALA A 151 -2.10 -16.50 -1.20
CA ALA A 151 -1.43 -17.47 -2.06
C ALA A 151 -1.55 -17.16 -3.55
N GLN A 152 -2.62 -16.50 -4.00
CA GLN A 152 -2.78 -16.15 -5.40
C GLN A 152 -1.94 -14.93 -5.77
N LEU A 153 -1.96 -13.88 -4.95
CA LEU A 153 -1.14 -12.69 -5.14
C LEU A 153 0.36 -13.00 -5.04
N GLN A 154 0.76 -13.94 -4.18
CA GLN A 154 2.16 -14.39 -4.12
C GLN A 154 2.64 -15.02 -5.44
N ARG A 155 1.74 -15.67 -6.19
CA ARG A 155 2.06 -16.21 -7.52
C ARG A 155 2.19 -15.10 -8.57
N ASP A 156 1.37 -14.07 -8.48
CA ASP A 156 1.41 -12.92 -9.40
C ASP A 156 2.60 -11.99 -9.14
N PHE A 157 3.03 -11.90 -7.88
CA PHE A 157 4.14 -11.05 -7.43
C PHE A 157 5.23 -11.90 -6.77
N PRO A 158 5.90 -12.79 -7.52
CA PRO A 158 6.89 -13.70 -6.96
C PRO A 158 8.03 -12.90 -6.31
N GLY A 159 8.41 -13.28 -5.09
CA GLY A 159 9.49 -12.64 -4.34
C GLY A 159 9.12 -11.33 -3.62
N ARG A 160 7.91 -10.79 -3.83
CA ARG A 160 7.46 -9.60 -3.08
C ARG A 160 7.29 -9.91 -1.60
N GLY A 161 7.76 -9.01 -0.72
CA GLY A 161 7.70 -9.16 0.74
C GLY A 161 8.82 -10.03 1.34
N LYS A 162 9.61 -10.73 0.51
CA LYS A 162 10.88 -11.33 0.93
C LYS A 162 11.94 -10.23 0.78
N GLY A 163 12.25 -9.56 1.88
CA GLY A 163 13.05 -8.33 1.89
C GLY A 163 14.36 -8.43 1.10
N ALA A 164 14.89 -7.25 0.77
CA ALA A 164 16.24 -7.00 0.27
C ALA A 164 17.32 -7.48 1.27
N SER A 165 17.43 -8.78 1.49
CA SER A 165 18.58 -9.44 2.08
C SER A 165 19.53 -9.82 0.95
N LYS A 166 20.70 -9.16 0.92
CA LYS A 166 21.86 -9.31 0.00
C LYS A 166 21.97 -8.28 -1.12
N HIS A 167 22.40 -7.07 -0.76
CA HIS A 167 23.54 -6.36 -1.39
C HIS A 167 23.91 -5.16 -0.51
N ARG A 168 24.41 -5.46 0.70
CA ARG A 168 25.22 -4.56 1.53
C ARG A 168 26.24 -5.44 2.25
N GLU A 169 27.12 -6.03 1.46
CA GLU A 169 28.44 -6.49 1.91
C GLU A 169 29.34 -5.32 1.48
N HIS A 170 29.50 -4.33 2.36
CA HIS A 170 30.66 -4.20 3.23
C HIS A 170 31.94 -4.03 2.41
N ASP A 171 32.02 -2.89 1.71
CA ASP A 171 33.30 -2.34 1.25
C ASP A 171 34.00 -1.72 2.46
N ASP A 172 34.64 -2.55 3.28
CA ASP A 172 35.65 -2.10 4.24
C ASP A 172 37.04 -2.52 3.75
N ASP A 173 37.80 -1.48 3.43
CA ASP A 173 39.22 -1.37 3.15
C ASP A 173 40.11 -2.09 4.21
N HIS A 174 41.08 -2.89 3.77
CA HIS A 174 42.52 -2.75 4.12
C HIS A 174 43.39 -3.99 3.80
N GLY A 175 44.28 -3.80 2.81
CA GLY A 175 45.75 -4.00 2.84
C GLY A 175 46.42 -5.31 3.29
N SER A 176 47.20 -5.93 2.39
CA SER A 176 48.65 -6.18 2.61
C SER A 176 49.36 -6.70 1.34
N GLU A 177 50.50 -6.07 1.03
CA GLU A 177 51.51 -6.39 0.00
C GLU A 177 52.05 -7.83 0.06
N HIS A 178 52.54 -8.37 -1.08
CA HIS A 178 53.96 -8.73 -1.26
C HIS A 178 54.30 -9.30 -2.65
N GLY A 179 55.31 -8.69 -3.30
CA GLY A 179 56.27 -9.29 -4.25
C GLY A 179 55.78 -9.55 -5.67
N GLY A 180 56.38 -9.07 -6.75
CA GLY A 180 57.72 -8.54 -6.98
C GLY A 180 58.16 -9.03 -8.37
N GLY A 181 58.48 -8.12 -9.29
CA GLY A 181 58.92 -8.48 -10.64
C GLY A 181 59.06 -7.30 -11.59
N ARG A 182 60.24 -6.68 -11.57
CA ARG A 182 60.81 -5.78 -12.60
C ARG A 182 60.75 -6.46 -14.00
N SER A 183 60.80 -5.82 -15.16
CA SER A 183 61.51 -4.60 -15.57
C SER A 183 61.11 -4.22 -17.01
N ASP A 184 61.13 -2.91 -17.26
CA ASP A 184 61.69 -2.22 -18.43
C ASP A 184 61.23 -2.56 -19.87
N HIS A 185 60.57 -1.59 -20.52
CA HIS A 185 61.13 -0.79 -21.62
C HIS A 185 60.06 0.21 -22.13
N GLY A 186 60.30 1.52 -21.94
CA GLY A 186 59.71 2.57 -22.78
C GLY A 186 60.65 2.93 -23.95
N PRO A 187 60.49 4.08 -24.61
CA PRO A 187 59.26 4.76 -25.05
C PRO A 187 59.29 5.04 -26.58
N GLY A 188 58.13 5.22 -27.22
CA GLY A 188 58.03 5.49 -28.66
C GLY A 188 56.98 6.55 -28.98
N ASN A 189 57.46 7.78 -29.13
CA ASN A 189 56.77 8.99 -29.53
C ASN A 189 56.18 8.90 -30.97
N SER A 190 55.06 9.59 -31.25
CA SER A 190 54.84 10.48 -32.43
C SER A 190 53.39 10.52 -32.95
N HIS A 191 52.79 11.72 -32.82
CA HIS A 191 51.99 12.50 -33.78
C HIS A 191 51.11 11.82 -34.85
N GLY A 192 49.86 12.32 -34.96
CA GLY A 192 49.08 12.26 -36.21
C GLY A 192 47.67 12.84 -36.12
N LYS A 193 47.51 14.15 -36.37
CA LYS A 193 46.23 14.84 -36.64
C LYS A 193 45.61 14.36 -37.96
N GLY A 194 44.28 14.27 -38.05
CA GLY A 194 43.57 14.18 -39.34
C GLY A 194 42.05 14.31 -39.24
N LYS A 195 41.51 15.41 -39.78
CA LYS A 195 40.08 15.77 -39.92
C LYS A 195 39.46 15.14 -41.19
N GLY A 196 38.13 14.97 -41.19
CA GLY A 196 37.24 14.89 -42.38
C GLY A 196 36.02 14.00 -42.06
N LYS A 197 34.76 14.43 -41.90
CA LYS A 197 33.80 15.20 -42.73
C LYS A 197 33.43 14.53 -44.07
N GLY A 198 32.16 14.13 -44.19
CA GLY A 198 31.46 13.67 -45.42
C GLY A 198 30.55 12.48 -45.08
N LYS A 199 29.24 12.68 -44.83
CA LYS A 199 28.14 12.57 -45.81
C LYS A 199 28.19 11.28 -46.62
N ASP A 200 27.26 10.37 -46.35
CA ASP A 200 26.02 10.23 -47.12
C ASP A 200 24.88 9.79 -46.19
#